data_AF-A0AAD5X382-F1
#
_entry.id   AF-A0AAD5X382-F1
#
_cell.length_a   1.000
_cell.length_b   1.000
_cell.length_c   1.000
_cell.angle_alpha   90.00
_cell.angle_beta   90.00
_cell.angle_gamma   90.00
#
_symmetry.space_group_name_H-M   'P 1'
#
loop_
_entity.id
_entity.type
_entity.pdbx_description
1 polymer ?
#
loop_
_entity_poly.entity_id
_entity_poly.type
_entity_poly.pdbx_seq_one_letter_code
_entity_poly.pdbx_strand_id
1 'polypeptide(L)'
;MLVGDEDDALSPVMLLTEKDYPVLYRTSPKRFAHPQDYEISDAPIEAEIFYFSQRGHNRLLARLPFHIPNNKYSSATFVLDTGAPAHLYLNDTVVSLLGNRVETDDAGTNFIRVDTHAGNRRFVIKDVPTNHLPANIIGLPALLRMGFRLTGDDNDINAAGMSFNAVGLDQKIL
;
A
#
# COMPACT_ATOMS: atom_id res chain seq x y z
N MET A 1 -33.64 -4.97 -34.43
CA MET A 1 -32.57 -4.07 -33.95
C MET A 1 -32.36 -4.44 -32.50
N LEU A 2 -31.33 -5.25 -32.23
CA LEU A 2 -30.97 -5.67 -30.88
C LEU A 2 -30.27 -4.48 -30.23
N VAL A 3 -30.95 -3.83 -29.29
CA VAL A 3 -30.31 -2.89 -28.37
C VAL A 3 -29.55 -3.80 -27.41
N GLY A 4 -28.22 -3.84 -27.55
CA GLY A 4 -27.37 -4.43 -26.55
C GLY A 4 -27.46 -3.54 -25.32
N ASP A 5 -28.11 -4.04 -24.27
CA ASP A 5 -27.85 -3.58 -22.92
C ASP A 5 -26.38 -3.89 -22.68
N GLU A 6 -25.52 -2.90 -22.87
CA GLU A 6 -24.21 -2.89 -22.25
C GLU A 6 -24.49 -2.90 -20.76
N ASP A 7 -24.48 -4.10 -20.19
CA ASP A 7 -24.24 -4.36 -18.78
C ASP A 7 -22.93 -3.64 -18.48
N ASP A 8 -23.07 -2.36 -18.11
CA ASP A 8 -22.08 -1.51 -17.49
C ASP A 8 -21.85 -2.16 -16.12
N ALA A 9 -21.20 -3.32 -16.15
CA ALA A 9 -20.76 -4.06 -15.01
C ALA A 9 -19.77 -3.14 -14.33
N LEU A 10 -20.31 -2.31 -13.44
CA LEU A 10 -19.59 -1.61 -12.40
C LEU A 10 -18.76 -2.68 -11.71
N SER A 11 -17.54 -2.88 -12.20
CA SER A 11 -16.50 -3.55 -11.45
C SER A 11 -16.56 -2.88 -10.09
N PRO A 12 -16.76 -3.65 -9.00
CA PRO A 12 -16.80 -3.05 -7.68
C PRO A 12 -15.41 -2.48 -7.44
N VAL A 13 -15.23 -1.21 -7.82
CA VAL A 13 -14.12 -0.40 -7.35
C VAL A 13 -14.35 -0.40 -5.86
N MET A 14 -13.57 -1.20 -5.13
CA MET A 14 -13.67 -1.26 -3.68
C MET A 14 -13.14 0.08 -3.17
N LEU A 15 -14.02 1.09 -3.13
CA LEU A 15 -13.65 2.43 -2.71
C LEU A 15 -13.32 2.39 -1.22
N LEU A 16 -12.09 2.76 -0.85
CA LEU A 16 -11.78 2.93 0.55
C LEU A 16 -12.62 4.07 1.12
N THR A 17 -13.21 3.79 2.28
CA THR A 17 -14.00 4.71 3.08
C THR A 17 -13.32 4.93 4.43
N GLU A 18 -13.77 5.93 5.19
CA GLU A 18 -13.14 6.22 6.48
C GLU A 18 -13.23 5.04 7.45
N LYS A 19 -14.27 4.22 7.30
CA LYS A 19 -14.52 3.02 8.11
C LYS A 19 -13.53 1.89 7.86
N ASP A 20 -12.70 2.00 6.81
CA ASP A 20 -11.62 1.06 6.51
C ASP A 20 -10.37 1.29 7.37
N TYR A 21 -10.39 2.31 8.23
CA TYR A 21 -9.27 2.69 9.08
C TYR A 21 -9.60 2.69 10.58
N PRO A 22 -8.62 2.39 11.45
CA PRO A 22 -8.74 2.58 12.89
C PRO A 22 -9.21 3.99 13.26
N VAL A 23 -9.95 4.12 14.38
CA VAL A 23 -10.47 5.43 14.84
C VAL A 23 -9.35 6.45 15.00
N LEU A 24 -8.23 6.05 15.59
CA LEU A 24 -7.06 6.92 15.79
C LEU A 24 -6.50 7.49 14.48
N TYR A 25 -6.64 6.76 13.37
CA TYR A 25 -6.07 7.17 12.08
C TYR A 25 -7.01 8.14 11.37
N ARG A 26 -8.32 7.97 11.54
CA ARG A 26 -9.36 8.88 11.05
C ARG A 26 -9.29 10.25 11.73
N THR A 27 -9.03 10.26 13.03
CA THR A 27 -8.96 11.50 13.83
C THR A 27 -7.59 12.17 13.81
N SER A 28 -6.59 11.54 13.17
CA SER A 28 -5.27 12.11 13.00
C SER A 28 -5.32 13.32 12.05
N PRO A 29 -4.55 14.41 12.31
CA PRO A 29 -4.39 15.50 11.36
C PRO A 29 -3.88 15.03 9.99
N LYS A 30 -3.16 13.91 9.96
CA LYS A 30 -2.58 13.27 8.78
C LYS A 30 -3.60 12.40 7.99
N ARG A 31 -4.84 12.28 8.49
CA ARG A 31 -6.03 11.57 7.95
C ARG A 31 -5.73 10.24 7.24
N PHE A 32 -6.16 9.14 7.86
CA PHE A 32 -5.97 7.75 7.36
C PHE A 32 -4.52 7.25 7.42
N ALA A 33 -3.71 7.86 8.29
CA ALA A 33 -2.36 7.46 8.58
C ALA A 33 -2.19 7.25 10.09
N HIS A 34 -1.25 6.39 10.47
CA HIS A 34 -0.86 6.23 11.87
C HIS A 34 -0.36 7.59 12.42
N PRO A 35 -0.63 7.94 13.70
CA PRO A 35 -0.25 9.25 14.25
C PRO A 35 1.24 9.61 14.07
N GLN A 36 2.12 8.61 14.09
CA GLN A 36 3.57 8.77 13.92
C GLN A 36 4.05 8.66 12.46
N ASP A 37 3.17 8.45 11.48
CA ASP A 37 3.59 8.40 10.08
C ASP A 37 4.12 9.75 9.59
N TYR A 38 4.96 9.74 8.57
CA TYR A 38 5.57 10.94 7.95
C TYR A 38 6.55 11.70 8.85
N GLU A 39 6.89 11.15 10.02
CA GLU A 39 7.97 11.67 10.85
C GLU A 39 9.32 11.28 10.24
N ILE A 40 10.30 12.19 10.30
CA ILE A 40 11.64 11.96 9.75
C ILE A 40 12.54 11.46 10.87
N SER A 41 13.31 10.41 10.59
CA SER A 41 14.18 9.75 11.56
C SER A 41 15.49 9.27 10.93
N ASP A 42 16.46 8.96 11.78
CA ASP A 42 17.75 8.38 11.39
C ASP A 42 17.73 6.86 11.23
N ALA A 43 16.68 6.20 11.71
CA ALA A 43 16.55 4.75 11.69
C ALA A 43 15.14 4.35 11.25
N PRO A 44 14.98 3.26 10.48
CA PRO A 44 13.68 2.77 10.09
C PRO A 44 12.89 2.29 11.33
N ILE A 45 11.57 2.47 11.30
CA ILE A 45 10.69 1.75 12.23
C ILE A 45 10.71 0.24 11.92
N GLU A 46 10.32 -0.57 12.90
CA GLU A 46 9.92 -1.94 12.59
C GLU A 46 8.62 -1.93 11.78
N ALA A 47 8.55 -2.77 10.74
CA ALA A 47 7.34 -2.89 9.94
C ALA A 47 6.24 -3.57 10.77
N GLU A 48 5.05 -2.97 10.79
CA GLU A 48 3.90 -3.51 11.52
C GLU A 48 2.84 -3.92 10.50
N ILE A 49 2.34 -5.16 10.59
CA ILE A 49 1.25 -5.64 9.73
C ILE A 49 0.13 -6.12 10.63
N PHE A 50 -1.08 -5.61 10.37
CA PHE A 50 -2.22 -5.90 11.21
C PHE A 50 -3.51 -5.96 10.41
N TYR A 51 -4.40 -6.85 10.84
CA TYR A 51 -5.73 -6.98 10.29
C TYR A 51 -6.69 -6.08 11.06
N PHE A 52 -7.31 -5.14 10.35
CA PHE A 52 -8.35 -4.29 10.88
C PHE A 52 -9.71 -4.76 10.38
N SER A 53 -10.62 -5.07 11.32
CA SER A 53 -11.97 -5.51 11.03
C SER A 53 -12.98 -4.63 11.75
N GLN A 54 -13.95 -4.14 10.97
CA GLN A 54 -15.16 -3.48 11.42
C GLN A 54 -16.31 -4.03 10.57
N ARG A 55 -17.56 -4.00 11.05
CA ARG A 55 -18.72 -4.56 10.34
C ARG A 55 -18.78 -4.06 8.88
N GLY A 56 -18.57 -4.98 7.92
CA GLY A 56 -18.57 -4.70 6.48
C GLY A 56 -17.26 -4.14 5.92
N HIS A 57 -16.22 -3.99 6.74
CA HIS A 57 -14.95 -3.36 6.41
C HIS A 57 -13.80 -4.21 6.97
N ASN A 58 -13.12 -4.93 6.09
CA ASN A 58 -11.99 -5.79 6.45
C ASN A 58 -10.79 -5.37 5.63
N ARG A 59 -9.72 -4.95 6.30
CA ARG A 59 -8.50 -4.46 5.67
C ARG A 59 -7.29 -5.08 6.30
N LEU A 60 -6.37 -5.50 5.45
CA LEU A 60 -5.01 -5.77 5.87
C LEU A 60 -4.22 -4.47 5.69
N LEU A 61 -3.64 -3.99 6.79
CA LEU A 61 -2.88 -2.75 6.84
C LEU A 61 -1.43 -3.06 7.16
N ALA A 62 -0.52 -2.28 6.58
CA ALA A 62 0.89 -2.36 6.87
C ALA A 62 1.44 -0.96 7.12
N ARG A 63 2.08 -0.75 8.26
CA ARG A 63 2.89 0.42 8.53
C ARG A 63 4.33 0.08 8.18
N LEU A 64 4.85 0.69 7.12
CA LEU A 64 6.15 0.33 6.56
C LEU A 64 7.11 1.53 6.63
N PRO A 65 8.40 1.29 6.96
CA PRO A 65 9.43 2.30 6.79
C PRO A 65 9.76 2.49 5.31
N PHE A 66 10.14 3.70 4.95
CA PHE A 66 10.69 4.04 3.66
C PHE A 66 11.84 5.03 3.79
N HIS A 67 12.84 4.85 2.95
CA HIS A 67 14.02 5.68 2.84
C HIS A 67 13.70 6.94 2.03
N ILE A 68 14.11 8.08 2.56
CA ILE A 68 13.94 9.40 1.94
C ILE A 68 15.32 10.02 1.63
N PRO A 69 15.41 11.13 0.89
CA PRO A 69 16.69 11.78 0.62
C PRO A 69 17.49 12.09 1.89
N ASN A 70 18.82 12.22 1.73
CA ASN A 70 19.78 12.46 2.82
C ASN A 70 19.96 11.30 3.82
N ASN A 71 19.76 10.07 3.36
CA ASN A 71 19.96 8.86 4.17
C ASN A 71 19.12 8.86 5.47
N LYS A 72 17.88 9.34 5.36
CA LYS A 72 16.89 9.39 6.43
C LYS A 72 15.76 8.42 6.12
N TYR A 73 14.92 8.19 7.11
CA TYR A 73 13.76 7.32 7.03
C TYR A 73 12.48 8.06 7.43
N SER A 74 11.37 7.64 6.85
CA SER A 74 10.02 7.95 7.33
C SER A 74 9.15 6.70 7.31
N SER A 75 7.89 6.80 7.70
CA SER A 75 6.94 5.68 7.64
C SER A 75 5.59 6.11 7.09
N ALA A 76 4.88 5.17 6.49
CA ALA A 76 3.50 5.36 6.06
C ALA A 76 2.69 4.09 6.30
N THR A 77 1.40 4.28 6.58
CA THR A 77 0.40 3.22 6.59
C THR A 77 -0.11 3.00 5.18
N PHE A 78 -0.14 1.73 4.78
CA PHE A 78 -0.61 1.24 3.50
C PHE A 78 -1.77 0.26 3.69
N VAL A 79 -2.75 0.32 2.79
CA VAL A 79 -3.68 -0.78 2.57
C VAL A 79 -3.01 -1.81 1.65
N LEU A 80 -3.01 -3.08 2.07
CA LEU A 80 -2.58 -4.18 1.22
C LEU A 80 -3.80 -4.68 0.45
N ASP A 81 -3.89 -4.33 -0.83
CA ASP A 81 -5.09 -4.54 -1.65
C ASP A 81 -4.80 -5.46 -2.84
N THR A 82 -5.31 -6.69 -2.76
CA THR A 82 -5.19 -7.68 -3.83
C THR A 82 -6.08 -7.36 -5.04
N GLY A 83 -7.05 -6.45 -4.92
CA GLY A 83 -7.88 -5.96 -6.02
C GLY A 83 -7.28 -4.79 -6.79
N ALA A 84 -6.24 -4.14 -6.25
CA ALA A 84 -5.64 -2.96 -6.86
C ALA A 84 -4.64 -3.36 -7.98
N PRO A 85 -4.84 -2.89 -9.24
CA PRO A 85 -4.09 -3.38 -10.39
C PRO A 85 -2.70 -2.76 -10.58
N ALA A 86 -2.38 -1.63 -9.96
CA ALA A 86 -1.05 -1.03 -10.01
C ALA A 86 -0.13 -1.53 -8.88
N HIS A 87 1.18 -1.25 -8.97
CA HIS A 87 2.09 -1.58 -7.87
C HIS A 87 1.77 -0.74 -6.63
N LEU A 88 1.74 0.58 -6.79
CA LEU A 88 1.57 1.53 -5.70
C LEU A 88 0.56 2.61 -6.07
N TYR A 89 -0.24 2.99 -5.09
CA TYR A 89 -0.98 4.24 -5.09
C TYR A 89 -0.50 5.02 -3.87
N LEU A 90 0.02 6.22 -4.07
CA LEU A 90 0.64 7.01 -3.01
C LEU A 90 -0.08 8.34 -2.90
N ASN A 91 -0.27 8.81 -1.67
CA ASN A 91 -0.74 10.17 -1.47
C ASN A 91 0.39 11.17 -1.70
N ASP A 92 0.02 12.44 -1.87
CA ASP A 92 0.97 13.53 -2.15
C ASP A 92 2.04 13.70 -1.06
N THR A 93 1.75 13.32 0.19
CA THR A 93 2.71 13.41 1.29
C THR A 93 3.85 12.43 1.11
N VAL A 94 3.55 11.16 0.80
CA VAL A 94 4.57 10.14 0.54
C VAL A 94 5.35 10.49 -0.73
N VAL A 95 4.68 10.93 -1.80
CA VAL A 95 5.34 11.35 -3.04
C VAL A 95 6.33 12.51 -2.76
N SER A 96 5.90 13.51 -1.98
CA SER A 96 6.75 14.65 -1.60
C SER A 96 7.96 14.23 -0.77
N LEU A 97 7.79 13.29 0.17
CA LEU A 97 8.89 12.79 1.01
C LEU A 97 9.89 11.94 0.21
N LEU A 98 9.42 11.17 -0.78
CA LEU A 98 10.29 10.41 -1.68
C LEU A 98 11.13 11.34 -2.58
N GLY A 99 10.59 12.49 -2.97
CA GLY A 99 11.32 13.53 -3.71
C GLY A 99 11.94 12.99 -4.99
N ASN A 100 13.26 13.09 -5.12
CA ASN A 100 14.00 12.64 -6.30
C ASN A 100 14.08 11.11 -6.47
N ARG A 101 13.52 10.33 -5.54
CA ARG A 101 13.36 8.87 -5.71
C ARG A 101 12.22 8.52 -6.65
N VAL A 102 11.26 9.43 -6.83
CA VAL A 102 10.20 9.25 -7.83
C VAL A 102 10.77 9.64 -9.19
N GLU A 103 10.91 8.63 -10.05
CA GLU A 103 11.36 8.78 -11.44
C GLU A 103 10.14 8.78 -12.37
N THR A 104 10.25 9.49 -13.49
CA THR A 104 9.26 9.48 -14.57
C THR A 104 9.94 8.99 -15.84
N ASP A 105 9.36 8.00 -16.52
CA ASP A 105 9.88 7.54 -17.81
C ASP A 105 9.38 8.40 -18.98
N ASP A 106 9.89 8.12 -20.18
CA ASP A 106 9.55 8.85 -21.41
C ASP A 106 8.05 8.79 -21.75
N ALA A 107 7.32 7.82 -21.20
CA ALA A 107 5.87 7.68 -21.37
C ALA A 107 5.07 8.44 -20.29
N GLY A 108 5.74 9.21 -19.42
CA GLY A 108 5.10 9.95 -18.33
C GLY A 108 4.67 9.08 -17.15
N THR A 109 5.17 7.84 -17.04
CA THR A 109 4.80 6.94 -15.95
C THR A 109 5.74 7.12 -14.77
N ASN A 110 5.18 7.51 -13.61
CA ASN A 110 5.92 7.61 -12.35
C ASN A 110 6.23 6.23 -11.77
N PHE A 111 7.42 6.08 -11.19
CA PHE A 111 7.84 4.86 -10.52
C PHE A 111 8.92 5.12 -9.47
N ILE A 112 9.14 4.15 -8.60
CA ILE A 112 10.32 4.07 -7.74
C ILE A 112 11.10 2.79 -8.03
N ARG A 113 12.38 2.80 -7.68
CA ARG A 113 13.25 1.63 -7.70
C ARG A 113 13.46 1.13 -6.28
N VAL A 114 13.23 -0.16 -6.11
CA VAL A 114 13.27 -0.84 -4.81
C VAL A 114 14.25 -1.99 -4.92
N ASP A 115 15.22 -2.04 -4.01
CA ASP A 115 16.14 -3.17 -3.90
C ASP A 115 15.43 -4.34 -3.21
N THR A 116 15.29 -5.45 -3.92
CA THR A 116 14.70 -6.69 -3.41
C THR A 116 15.77 -7.80 -3.42
N HIS A 117 15.51 -8.93 -2.76
CA HIS A 117 16.37 -10.13 -2.93
C HIS A 117 16.51 -10.59 -4.38
N ALA A 118 15.54 -10.26 -5.23
CA ALA A 118 15.57 -10.57 -6.65
C ALA A 118 16.19 -9.44 -7.50
N GLY A 119 16.93 -8.51 -6.87
CA GLY A 119 17.58 -7.35 -7.48
C GLY A 119 16.77 -6.05 -7.38
N ASN A 120 17.27 -5.00 -8.04
CA ASN A 120 16.59 -3.71 -8.15
C ASN A 120 15.35 -3.83 -9.06
N ARG A 121 14.17 -3.52 -8.52
CA ARG A 121 12.88 -3.68 -9.22
C ARG A 121 12.15 -2.34 -9.30
N ARG A 122 11.50 -2.12 -10.45
CA ARG A 122 10.66 -0.94 -10.72
C ARG A 122 9.24 -1.15 -10.19
N PHE A 123 8.76 -0.27 -9.32
CA PHE A 123 7.38 -0.25 -8.82
C PHE A 123 6.68 0.99 -9.37
N VAL A 124 5.65 0.79 -10.19
CA VAL A 124 4.89 1.87 -10.84
C VAL A 124 3.96 2.53 -9.83
N ILE A 125 3.98 3.86 -9.80
CA ILE A 125 3.07 4.67 -8.99
C ILE A 125 1.93 5.13 -9.89
N LYS A 126 0.70 4.95 -9.42
CA LYS A 126 -0.51 5.50 -10.04
C LYS A 126 -1.23 6.42 -9.07
N ASP A 127 -1.96 7.36 -9.63
CA ASP A 127 -2.83 8.21 -8.84
C ASP A 127 -3.96 7.38 -8.25
N VAL A 128 -4.30 7.68 -7.00
CA VAL A 128 -5.50 7.16 -6.36
C VAL A 128 -6.72 7.65 -7.18
N PRO A 129 -7.68 6.79 -7.55
CA PRO A 129 -8.88 7.22 -8.26
C PRO A 129 -9.58 8.40 -7.57
N THR A 130 -10.10 9.36 -8.33
CA THR A 130 -10.63 10.64 -7.77
C THR A 130 -11.84 10.48 -6.84
N ASN A 131 -12.54 9.36 -6.94
CA ASN A 131 -13.67 8.96 -6.09
C ASN A 131 -13.24 8.24 -4.79
N HIS A 132 -11.95 8.14 -4.54
CA HIS A 132 -11.37 7.36 -3.47
C HIS A 132 -10.68 8.25 -2.43
N LEU A 133 -10.70 7.84 -1.16
CA LEU A 133 -9.97 8.58 -0.13
C LEU A 133 -8.46 8.61 -0.45
N PRO A 134 -7.78 9.74 -0.20
CA PRO A 134 -6.32 9.79 -0.34
C PRO A 134 -5.69 8.80 0.64
N ALA A 135 -5.14 7.74 0.08
CA ALA A 135 -4.64 6.58 0.81
C ALA A 135 -3.37 6.08 0.15
N ASN A 136 -2.51 5.44 0.93
CA ASN A 136 -1.41 4.67 0.35
C ASN A 136 -1.88 3.22 0.20
N ILE A 137 -1.68 2.64 -0.97
CA ILE A 137 -2.11 1.29 -1.31
C ILE A 137 -0.95 0.55 -1.96
N ILE A 138 -0.69 -0.65 -1.50
CA ILE A 138 0.19 -1.61 -2.16
C ILE A 138 -0.70 -2.61 -2.87
N GLY A 139 -0.70 -2.54 -4.20
CA GLY A 139 -1.54 -3.41 -5.02
C GLY A 139 -0.93 -4.77 -5.29
N LEU A 140 -1.73 -5.68 -5.85
CA LEU A 140 -1.36 -7.08 -6.06
C LEU A 140 0.00 -7.28 -6.75
N PRO A 141 0.34 -6.54 -7.84
CA PRO A 141 1.64 -6.72 -8.48
C PRO A 141 2.83 -6.40 -7.57
N ALA A 142 2.68 -5.46 -6.64
CA ALA A 142 3.72 -5.15 -5.66
C ALA A 142 3.77 -6.19 -4.54
N LEU A 143 2.60 -6.58 -4.01
CA LEU A 143 2.47 -7.61 -2.98
C LEU A 143 3.17 -8.92 -3.41
N LEU A 144 2.91 -9.39 -4.63
CA LEU A 144 3.54 -10.59 -5.17
C LEU A 144 5.08 -10.46 -5.27
N ARG A 145 5.58 -9.29 -5.68
CA ARG A 145 7.03 -9.02 -5.76
C ARG A 145 7.70 -8.92 -4.39
N MET A 146 6.97 -8.44 -3.40
CA MET A 146 7.38 -8.37 -2.00
C MET A 146 7.27 -9.73 -1.30
N GLY A 147 6.79 -10.78 -1.99
CA GLY A 147 6.69 -12.12 -1.44
C GLY A 147 5.51 -12.30 -0.48
N PHE A 148 4.46 -11.47 -0.61
CA PHE A 148 3.21 -11.67 0.12
C PHE A 148 2.64 -13.06 -0.18
N ARG A 149 2.34 -13.83 0.87
CA ARG A 149 1.74 -15.16 0.77
C ARG A 149 0.56 -15.25 1.72
N LEU A 150 -0.60 -15.62 1.19
CA LEU A 150 -1.70 -16.14 1.99
C LEU A 150 -1.41 -17.61 2.24
N THR A 151 -1.08 -17.95 3.48
CA THR A 151 -0.97 -19.34 3.92
C THR A 151 -2.22 -19.67 4.72
N GLY A 152 -2.98 -20.66 4.25
CA GLY A 152 -4.07 -21.26 5.00
C GLY A 152 -3.80 -22.75 5.09
N ASP A 153 -3.89 -23.31 6.29
CA ASP A 153 -4.30 -24.70 6.41
C ASP A 153 -5.83 -24.69 6.29
N ASP A 154 -6.37 -25.48 5.36
CA ASP A 154 -7.81 -25.57 5.04
C ASP A 154 -8.71 -26.02 6.21
N ASN A 155 -8.16 -26.25 7.40
CA ASN A 155 -8.86 -26.85 8.54
C ASN A 155 -9.12 -25.91 9.73
N ASP A 156 -8.66 -24.66 9.71
CA ASP A 156 -8.99 -23.72 10.79
C ASP A 156 -9.06 -22.28 10.25
N ILE A 157 -10.28 -21.77 10.10
CA ILE A 157 -10.54 -20.36 9.75
C ILE A 157 -9.98 -19.40 10.83
N ASN A 158 -9.63 -19.95 12.01
CA ASN A 158 -8.95 -19.26 13.10
C ASN A 158 -7.41 -19.43 13.10
N ALA A 159 -6.84 -20.26 12.22
CA ALA A 159 -5.41 -20.57 12.15
C ALA A 159 -4.76 -20.23 10.79
N ALA A 160 -5.44 -19.46 9.94
CA ALA A 160 -4.84 -18.87 8.74
C ALA A 160 -3.72 -17.89 9.16
N GLY A 161 -2.52 -18.42 9.39
CA GLY A 161 -1.33 -17.62 9.61
C GLY A 161 -1.00 -16.90 8.32
N MET A 162 -1.13 -15.59 8.28
CA MET A 162 -0.64 -14.79 7.15
C MET A 162 0.83 -14.49 7.38
N SER A 163 1.73 -15.05 6.55
CA SER A 163 3.14 -14.69 6.58
C SER A 163 3.43 -13.65 5.50
N PHE A 164 3.74 -12.43 5.92
CA PHE A 164 4.45 -11.50 5.06
C PHE A 164 5.93 -11.71 5.32
N ASN A 165 6.64 -12.24 4.34
CA ASN A 165 8.07 -12.42 4.48
C ASN A 165 8.76 -11.07 4.18
N ALA A 166 8.64 -10.13 5.11
CA ALA A 166 9.44 -8.91 5.15
C ALA A 166 10.93 -9.20 5.43
N VAL A 167 11.37 -10.46 5.40
CA VAL A 167 12.78 -10.77 5.18
C VAL A 167 13.19 -10.30 3.77
N GLY A 168 12.23 -10.18 2.84
CA GLY A 168 12.34 -9.84 1.42
C GLY A 168 12.75 -8.44 0.94
N LEU A 169 12.47 -7.30 1.56
CA LEU A 169 12.16 -6.94 2.94
C LEU A 169 13.41 -6.46 3.72
N ASP A 170 14.63 -6.44 3.14
CA ASP A 170 15.76 -5.69 3.72
C ASP A 170 15.26 -4.28 4.12
N GLN A 171 15.63 -3.75 5.29
CA GLN A 171 15.01 -2.57 5.95
C GLN A 171 15.19 -1.22 5.20
N LYS A 172 15.19 -1.25 3.87
CA LYS A 172 15.58 -0.24 2.88
C LYS A 172 14.51 -0.03 1.79
N ILE A 173 13.30 -0.59 1.94
CA ILE A 173 12.52 -1.06 0.77
C ILE A 173 11.43 -0.15 0.21
N LEU A 174 11.37 1.08 0.67
CA LEU A 174 10.78 2.14 -0.14
C LEU A 174 11.75 3.31 -0.17
#